data_AF-A0A094JY57-F1
#
_entry.id   AF-A0A094JY57-F1
#
_cell.length_a   1.000
_cell.length_b   1.000
_cell.length_c   1.000
_cell.angle_alpha   90.00
_cell.angle_beta   90.00
_cell.angle_gamma   90.00
#
_symmetry.space_group_name_H-M   'P 1'
#
loop_
_entity.id
_entity.type
_entity.pdbx_description
1 polymer ?
#
loop_
_entity_poly.entity_id
_entity_poly.type
_entity_poly.pdbx_seq_one_letter_code
_entity_poly.pdbx_strand_id
1 'polypeptide(L)'
;MVYRPAALIHNSIQQRFAAKKAAGPNKYAEKRKAQKAAERKKKKPRTAFLQYDLKDADQFALCDAMRYIRAAEVGRPATQVKYEVALKVKSVKNGPVMRNRLRLPHPVKTDVRICVICPPDSKYAEAARAAGATLVGEEDVFEAIKDGKIEFDRCIAQTDSLAKMNKAALGRILGPRGLMPSSKTGTVVKDPAAAVKEMVGGAEYRERLGVVRMAIGQLGFTPEMVQDNIKVFVESVKKDMAQLSDKVNKEIAEVVLSSTNGPGMTLSGDFRSPTSTISPKDLTVL
;
A
#
# COMPACT_ATOMS: atom_id res chain seq x y z
N MET A 1 -77.56 -66.86 -44.03
CA MET A 1 -76.70 -66.90 -42.82
C MET A 1 -75.75 -65.71 -42.91
N VAL A 2 -76.19 -64.50 -42.54
CA VAL A 2 -76.30 -63.96 -41.17
C VAL A 2 -74.92 -63.64 -40.57
N TYR A 3 -74.52 -62.38 -40.75
CA TYR A 3 -73.95 -61.45 -39.76
C TYR A 3 -73.19 -62.02 -38.54
N ARG A 4 -71.91 -61.62 -38.38
CA ARG A 4 -71.22 -61.27 -37.11
C ARG A 4 -69.72 -60.99 -37.37
N PRO A 5 -69.02 -60.18 -36.54
CA PRO A 5 -69.36 -58.85 -36.07
C PRO A 5 -68.19 -57.83 -36.25
N ALA A 6 -68.52 -56.54 -36.18
CA ALA A 6 -67.53 -55.49 -35.93
C ALA A 6 -67.14 -55.49 -34.45
N ALA A 7 -65.84 -55.57 -34.14
CA ALA A 7 -65.30 -55.21 -32.82
C ALA A 7 -63.81 -54.82 -32.89
N LEU A 8 -63.60 -53.51 -32.73
CA LEU A 8 -62.57 -52.91 -31.88
C LEU A 8 -61.10 -52.90 -32.39
N ILE A 9 -60.90 -51.94 -33.29
CA ILE A 9 -59.73 -51.06 -33.33
C ILE A 9 -59.52 -50.47 -31.92
N HIS A 10 -58.69 -51.08 -31.07
CA HIS A 10 -58.22 -50.47 -29.81
C HIS A 10 -56.95 -51.17 -29.31
N ASN A 11 -55.81 -51.01 -30.00
CA ASN A 11 -54.51 -51.23 -29.34
C ASN A 11 -53.28 -50.59 -30.01
N SER A 12 -53.46 -49.59 -30.88
CA SER A 12 -52.32 -48.92 -31.56
C SER A 12 -51.90 -47.59 -30.93
N ILE A 13 -52.65 -47.10 -29.93
CA ILE A 13 -52.37 -45.81 -29.28
C ILE A 13 -51.58 -46.00 -27.98
N GLN A 14 -51.89 -47.02 -27.16
CA GLN A 14 -51.17 -47.27 -25.90
C GLN A 14 -49.71 -47.70 -26.10
N GLN A 15 -49.39 -48.47 -27.16
CA GLN A 15 -48.01 -48.85 -27.46
C GLN A 15 -47.15 -47.68 -27.98
N ARG A 16 -47.75 -46.69 -28.66
CA ARG A 16 -47.03 -45.49 -29.12
C ARG A 16 -46.76 -44.48 -27.99
N PHE A 17 -47.58 -44.46 -26.94
CA PHE A 17 -47.32 -43.65 -25.75
C PHE A 17 -46.35 -44.32 -24.75
N ALA A 18 -46.28 -45.65 -24.71
CA ALA A 18 -45.31 -46.36 -23.87
C ALA A 18 -43.84 -46.18 -24.36
N ALA A 19 -43.63 -46.04 -25.67
CA ALA A 19 -42.29 -45.87 -26.25
C ALA A 19 -41.68 -44.45 -26.10
N LYS A 20 -42.44 -43.46 -25.61
CA LYS A 20 -41.94 -42.09 -25.33
C LYS A 20 -41.54 -41.86 -23.88
N LYS A 21 -41.51 -42.92 -23.05
CA LYS A 21 -41.10 -42.87 -21.64
C LYS A 21 -39.77 -43.60 -21.37
N ALA A 22 -38.82 -43.51 -22.29
CA ALA A 22 -37.41 -43.77 -21.99
C ALA A 22 -36.65 -42.46 -22.21
N ALA A 23 -36.76 -41.56 -21.22
CA ALA A 23 -35.91 -40.38 -21.17
C ALA A 23 -34.46 -40.86 -20.98
N GLY A 24 -33.73 -41.01 -22.09
CA GLY A 24 -32.27 -41.14 -22.07
C GLY A 24 -31.65 -39.99 -21.27
N PRO A 25 -30.43 -40.16 -20.73
CA PRO A 25 -29.82 -39.20 -19.82
C PRO A 25 -29.93 -37.80 -20.41
N ASN A 26 -30.62 -36.92 -19.68
CA ASN A 26 -30.92 -35.58 -20.16
C ASN A 26 -29.59 -34.83 -20.30
N LYS A 27 -29.05 -34.77 -21.52
CA LYS A 27 -27.75 -34.15 -21.84
C LYS A 27 -27.65 -32.71 -21.32
N TYR A 28 -28.77 -32.01 -21.18
CA TYR A 28 -28.82 -30.68 -20.57
C TYR A 28 -28.61 -30.69 -19.05
N ALA A 29 -29.09 -31.72 -18.35
CA ALA A 29 -28.86 -31.90 -16.91
C ALA A 29 -27.40 -32.28 -16.61
N GLU A 30 -26.79 -33.12 -17.45
CA GLU A 30 -25.36 -33.46 -17.35
C GLU A 30 -24.47 -32.27 -17.69
N LYS A 31 -24.80 -31.50 -18.73
CA LYS A 31 -24.07 -30.26 -19.08
C LYS A 31 -24.19 -29.20 -17.97
N ARG A 32 -25.35 -29.08 -17.31
CA ARG A 32 -25.52 -28.24 -16.11
C ARG A 32 -24.74 -28.76 -14.91
N LYS A 33 -24.68 -30.08 -14.68
CA LYS A 33 -23.83 -30.68 -13.62
C LYS A 33 -22.35 -30.46 -13.91
N ALA A 34 -21.92 -30.61 -15.16
CA ALA A 34 -20.55 -30.36 -15.60
C ALA A 34 -20.18 -28.87 -15.50
N GLN A 35 -21.08 -27.96 -15.87
CA GLN A 35 -20.90 -26.52 -15.66
C GLN A 35 -20.83 -26.16 -14.18
N LYS A 36 -21.75 -26.66 -13.33
CA LYS A 36 -21.69 -26.46 -11.87
C LYS A 36 -20.44 -27.09 -11.24
N ALA A 37 -19.96 -28.22 -11.77
CA ALA A 37 -18.71 -28.83 -11.33
C ALA A 37 -17.48 -28.04 -11.78
N ALA A 38 -17.49 -27.48 -12.99
CA ALA A 38 -16.45 -26.58 -13.49
C ALA A 38 -16.43 -25.24 -12.73
N GLU A 39 -17.60 -24.73 -12.35
CA GLU A 39 -17.78 -23.54 -11.53
C GLU A 39 -17.34 -23.79 -10.08
N ARG A 40 -17.59 -24.98 -9.52
CA ARG A 40 -17.03 -25.44 -8.24
C ARG A 40 -15.52 -25.67 -8.28
N LYS A 41 -14.95 -26.03 -9.43
CA LYS A 41 -13.49 -26.17 -9.64
C LYS A 41 -12.76 -24.83 -9.77
N LYS A 42 -13.46 -23.70 -9.99
CA LYS A 42 -12.87 -22.38 -9.80
C LYS A 42 -12.67 -22.15 -8.30
N LYS A 43 -11.45 -22.40 -7.82
CA LYS A 43 -11.05 -22.09 -6.43
C LYS A 43 -11.47 -20.65 -6.13
N LYS A 44 -12.32 -20.48 -5.11
CA LYS A 44 -12.74 -19.14 -4.65
C LYS A 44 -11.48 -18.29 -4.42
N PRO A 45 -11.43 -17.04 -4.92
CA PRO A 45 -10.26 -16.20 -4.72
C PRO A 45 -10.02 -16.01 -3.22
N ARG A 46 -8.77 -16.17 -2.77
CA ARG A 46 -8.41 -15.97 -1.36
C ARG A 46 -8.76 -14.56 -0.95
N THR A 47 -9.49 -14.44 0.16
CA THR A 47 -9.95 -13.17 0.76
C THR A 47 -8.81 -12.41 1.43
N ALA A 48 -7.83 -13.13 1.98
CA ALA A 48 -6.62 -12.57 2.56
C ALA A 48 -5.41 -12.66 1.61
N PHE A 49 -4.39 -11.87 1.91
CA PHE A 49 -3.08 -12.00 1.26
C PHE A 49 -2.43 -13.36 1.59
N LEU A 50 -1.57 -13.85 0.70
CA LEU A 50 -0.84 -15.10 0.93
C LEU A 50 0.21 -14.85 2.02
N GLN A 51 0.15 -15.65 3.07
CA GLN A 51 1.13 -15.64 4.15
C GLN A 51 2.01 -16.87 4.03
N TYR A 52 3.31 -16.67 4.15
CA TYR A 52 4.29 -17.74 4.29
C TYR A 52 4.61 -17.92 5.77
N ASP A 53 4.84 -19.16 6.18
CA ASP A 53 5.31 -19.46 7.52
C ASP A 53 6.81 -19.13 7.61
N LEU A 54 7.20 -18.39 8.64
CA LEU A 54 8.57 -17.89 8.84
C LEU A 54 9.45 -18.83 9.69
N LYS A 55 8.96 -20.03 10.02
CA LYS A 55 9.66 -20.95 10.91
C LYS A 55 11.00 -21.41 10.33
N ASP A 56 11.02 -21.63 9.02
CA ASP A 56 12.20 -22.12 8.29
C ASP A 56 12.95 -20.98 7.59
N ALA A 57 12.57 -19.72 7.82
CA ALA A 57 13.21 -18.57 7.19
C ALA A 57 14.45 -18.13 7.96
N ASP A 58 15.55 -17.87 7.26
CA ASP A 58 16.75 -17.29 7.86
C ASP A 58 16.47 -15.87 8.34
N GLN A 59 16.60 -15.66 9.65
CA GLN A 59 16.38 -14.36 10.29
C GLN A 59 17.70 -13.80 10.81
N PHE A 60 17.86 -12.49 10.67
CA PHE A 60 19.09 -11.80 11.01
C PHE A 60 18.86 -10.77 12.11
N ALA A 61 19.82 -10.65 13.02
CA ALA A 61 19.87 -9.52 13.93
C ALA A 61 20.15 -8.22 13.15
N LEU A 62 19.74 -7.07 13.70
CA LEU A 62 19.86 -5.79 13.00
C LEU A 62 21.30 -5.48 12.57
N CYS A 63 22.27 -5.69 13.45
CA CYS A 63 23.68 -5.42 13.15
C CYS A 63 24.22 -6.29 11.99
N ASP A 64 23.87 -7.58 11.98
CA ASP A 64 24.30 -8.50 10.93
C ASP A 64 23.63 -8.15 9.59
N ALA A 65 22.33 -7.87 9.61
CA ALA A 65 21.60 -7.42 8.42
C ALA A 65 22.22 -6.13 7.83
N MET A 66 22.54 -5.15 8.69
CA MET A 66 23.19 -3.92 8.26
C MET A 66 24.58 -4.16 7.68
N ARG A 67 25.37 -5.09 8.23
CA ARG A 67 26.66 -5.49 7.68
C ARG A 67 26.52 -6.00 6.24
N TYR A 68 25.64 -6.97 6.02
CA TYR A 68 25.46 -7.56 4.69
C TYR A 68 24.93 -6.55 3.69
N ILE A 69 23.98 -5.71 4.10
CA ILE A 69 23.45 -4.62 3.26
C ILE A 69 24.55 -3.63 2.88
N ARG A 70 25.40 -3.23 3.83
CA ARG A 70 26.53 -2.32 3.55
C ARG A 70 27.55 -2.92 2.60
N ALA A 71 27.84 -4.20 2.74
CA ALA A 71 28.70 -4.91 1.80
C ALA A 71 28.10 -4.91 0.38
N ALA A 72 26.77 -5.04 0.25
CA ALA A 72 26.09 -4.98 -1.04
C ALA A 72 26.08 -3.56 -1.67
N GLU A 73 26.12 -2.52 -0.84
CA GLU A 73 26.06 -1.10 -1.28
C GLU A 73 27.44 -0.42 -1.34
N VAL A 74 28.51 -1.21 -1.42
CA VAL A 74 29.88 -0.69 -1.50
C VAL A 74 30.06 0.24 -2.71
N GLY A 75 30.76 1.36 -2.52
CA GLY A 75 31.01 2.36 -3.57
C GLY A 75 29.83 3.30 -3.87
N ARG A 76 28.70 3.18 -3.16
CA ARG A 76 27.58 4.11 -3.29
C ARG A 76 27.70 5.27 -2.29
N PRO A 77 27.22 6.47 -2.63
CA PRO A 77 27.22 7.60 -1.70
C PRO A 77 26.29 7.34 -0.52
N ALA A 78 26.85 7.40 0.70
CA ALA A 78 26.16 7.04 1.94
C ALA A 78 24.93 7.91 2.26
N THR A 79 24.84 9.10 1.67
CA THR A 79 23.72 10.03 1.81
C THR A 79 22.56 9.74 0.86
N GLN A 80 22.79 9.08 -0.27
CA GLN A 80 21.72 8.81 -1.25
C GLN A 80 21.04 7.46 -0.99
N VAL A 81 21.81 6.44 -0.62
CA VAL A 81 21.29 5.10 -0.36
C VAL A 81 20.52 5.10 0.96
N LYS A 82 19.30 4.58 0.92
CA LYS A 82 18.38 4.54 2.07
C LYS A 82 18.10 3.12 2.50
N TYR A 83 17.99 2.95 3.81
CA TYR A 83 17.40 1.75 4.40
C TYR A 83 15.88 1.87 4.35
N GLU A 84 15.23 0.84 3.82
CA GLU A 84 13.77 0.71 3.77
C GLU A 84 13.33 -0.51 4.58
N VAL A 85 12.28 -0.32 5.37
CA VAL A 85 11.63 -1.43 6.07
C VAL A 85 10.27 -1.70 5.45
N ALA A 86 10.06 -2.98 5.13
CA ALA A 86 8.79 -3.52 4.69
C ALA A 86 8.18 -4.37 5.81
N LEU A 87 7.08 -3.87 6.38
CA LEU A 87 6.26 -4.61 7.33
C LEU A 87 5.18 -5.36 6.55
N LYS A 88 5.27 -6.69 6.49
CA LYS A 88 4.19 -7.52 5.93
C LYS A 88 3.12 -7.67 6.99
N VAL A 89 1.89 -7.31 6.64
CA VAL A 89 0.74 -7.28 7.54
C VAL A 89 -0.27 -8.31 7.06
N LYS A 90 -0.68 -9.18 7.97
CA LYS A 90 -1.79 -10.10 7.76
C LYS A 90 -3.07 -9.29 7.66
N SER A 91 -3.58 -9.17 6.43
CA SER A 91 -4.78 -8.39 6.15
C SER A 91 -5.66 -9.03 5.08
N VAL A 92 -6.92 -8.60 5.06
CA VAL A 92 -7.90 -8.94 4.01
C VAL A 92 -7.77 -7.97 2.84
N LYS A 93 -7.94 -8.48 1.60
CA LYS A 93 -7.73 -7.68 0.38
C LYS A 93 -8.65 -6.48 0.25
N ASN A 94 -9.87 -6.59 0.77
CA ASN A 94 -10.90 -5.54 0.72
C ASN A 94 -11.04 -4.80 2.07
N GLY A 95 -9.98 -4.83 2.89
CA GLY A 95 -9.98 -4.18 4.20
C GLY A 95 -9.66 -2.68 4.11
N PRO A 96 -9.89 -1.94 5.21
CA PRO A 96 -9.39 -0.57 5.32
C PRO A 96 -7.86 -0.57 5.20
N VAL A 97 -7.29 0.47 4.61
CA VAL A 97 -5.85 0.64 4.43
C VAL A 97 -5.29 1.60 5.47
N MET A 98 -4.13 1.27 6.03
CA MET A 98 -3.41 2.20 6.90
C MET A 98 -2.72 3.29 6.07
N ARG A 99 -2.89 4.54 6.50
CA ARG A 99 -2.19 5.69 5.93
C ARG A 99 -1.95 6.69 7.05
N ASN A 100 -0.69 6.93 7.38
CA ASN A 100 -0.34 7.89 8.41
C ASN A 100 1.03 8.51 8.13
N ARG A 101 1.35 9.55 8.90
CA ARG A 101 2.62 10.24 8.89
C ARG A 101 3.30 10.08 10.23
N LEU A 102 4.61 10.00 10.20
CA LEU A 102 5.44 9.80 11.37
C LEU A 102 6.69 10.65 11.25
N ARG A 103 7.03 11.33 12.35
CA ARG A 103 8.33 11.98 12.48
C ARG A 103 9.30 11.01 13.13
N LEU A 104 10.34 10.64 12.39
CA LEU A 104 11.39 9.77 12.91
C LEU A 104 12.30 10.55 13.87
N PRO A 105 12.79 9.94 14.96
CA PRO A 105 13.81 10.52 15.83
C PRO A 105 15.04 10.99 15.05
N HIS A 106 15.49 10.17 14.10
CA HIS A 106 16.56 10.51 13.17
C HIS A 106 15.97 10.71 11.77
N PRO A 107 15.83 11.97 11.29
CA PRO A 107 15.14 12.26 10.05
C PRO A 107 15.92 11.74 8.84
N VAL A 108 15.23 11.04 7.95
CA VAL A 108 15.79 10.59 6.67
C VAL A 108 15.75 11.76 5.70
N LYS A 109 16.91 12.25 5.26
CA LYS A 109 16.97 13.32 4.25
C LYS A 109 16.37 12.80 2.95
N THR A 110 15.20 13.35 2.61
CA THR A 110 14.50 13.06 1.38
C THR A 110 14.19 14.40 0.75
N ASP A 111 14.63 14.59 -0.49
CA ASP A 111 14.32 15.77 -1.26
C ASP A 111 12.84 15.71 -1.64
N VAL A 112 11.98 16.26 -0.77
CA VAL A 112 10.54 16.35 -1.00
C VAL A 112 10.26 17.75 -1.52
N ARG A 113 9.80 17.85 -2.77
CA ARG A 113 9.40 19.13 -3.34
C ARG A 113 7.97 19.44 -2.91
N ILE A 114 7.80 20.51 -2.16
CA ILE A 114 6.51 20.92 -1.60
C ILE A 114 5.99 22.12 -2.39
N CYS A 115 4.78 21.97 -2.92
CA CYS A 115 4.00 23.05 -3.53
C CYS A 115 2.99 23.59 -2.53
N VAL A 116 2.91 24.91 -2.39
CA VAL A 116 1.91 25.59 -1.58
C VAL A 116 1.02 26.44 -2.49
N ILE A 117 -0.27 26.14 -2.49
CA ILE A 117 -1.31 26.90 -3.17
C ILE A 117 -1.81 27.98 -2.22
N CYS A 118 -1.39 29.21 -2.46
CA CYS A 118 -1.84 30.41 -1.76
C CYS A 118 -1.69 31.64 -2.66
N PRO A 119 -2.36 32.76 -2.36
CA PRO A 119 -2.20 33.99 -3.14
C PRO A 119 -0.73 34.44 -3.12
N PRO A 120 -0.11 34.73 -4.28
CA PRO A 120 1.34 34.93 -4.39
C PRO A 120 1.88 36.11 -3.58
N ASP A 121 1.06 37.16 -3.41
CA ASP A 121 1.38 38.40 -2.67
C ASP A 121 0.98 38.35 -1.19
N SER A 122 0.59 37.18 -0.68
CA SER A 122 0.17 37.04 0.71
C SER A 122 1.36 36.81 1.65
N LYS A 123 1.21 37.24 2.91
CA LYS A 123 2.12 36.89 4.01
C LYS A 123 2.35 35.37 4.15
N TYR A 124 1.38 34.56 3.72
CA TYR A 124 1.47 33.11 3.75
C TYR A 124 2.40 32.57 2.67
N ALA A 125 2.48 33.24 1.52
CA ALA A 125 3.40 32.86 0.45
C ALA A 125 4.86 33.07 0.87
N GLU A 126 5.17 34.23 1.44
CA GLU A 126 6.50 34.54 1.98
C GLU A 126 6.88 33.55 3.10
N ALA A 127 5.98 33.33 4.06
CA ALA A 127 6.21 32.40 5.16
C ALA A 127 6.39 30.95 4.68
N ALA A 128 5.66 30.52 3.65
CA ALA A 128 5.81 29.20 3.06
C ALA A 128 7.16 29.01 2.36
N ARG A 129 7.62 30.02 1.59
CA ARG A 129 8.95 30.01 0.97
C ARG A 129 10.05 29.94 2.04
N ALA A 130 9.94 30.76 3.09
CA ALA A 130 10.88 30.74 4.21
C ALA A 130 10.86 29.40 5.00
N ALA A 131 9.73 28.70 5.01
CA ALA A 131 9.60 27.38 5.62
C ALA A 131 10.21 26.23 4.77
N GLY A 132 10.63 26.49 3.53
CA GLY A 132 11.23 25.50 2.64
C GLY A 132 10.30 24.96 1.55
N ALA A 133 9.20 25.65 1.23
CA ALA A 133 8.40 25.31 0.07
C ALA A 133 9.17 25.58 -1.23
N THR A 134 9.14 24.62 -2.16
CA THR A 134 9.84 24.71 -3.45
C THR A 134 9.06 25.57 -4.46
N LEU A 135 7.73 25.44 -4.45
CA LEU A 135 6.84 26.16 -5.36
C LEU A 135 5.73 26.81 -4.54
N VAL A 136 5.46 28.08 -4.79
CA VAL A 136 4.41 28.84 -4.09
C VAL A 136 3.71 29.75 -5.08
N GLY A 137 2.40 29.58 -5.24
CA GLY A 137 1.58 30.41 -6.12
C GLY A 137 0.12 29.93 -6.20
N GLU A 138 -0.69 30.58 -7.02
CA GLU A 138 -2.11 30.26 -7.18
C GLU A 138 -2.45 29.95 -8.65
N GLU A 139 -2.78 30.97 -9.45
CA GLU A 139 -3.26 30.78 -10.83
C GLU A 139 -2.18 30.23 -11.76
N ASP A 140 -0.94 30.74 -11.67
CA ASP A 140 0.20 30.26 -12.46
C ASP A 140 0.48 28.76 -12.21
N VAL A 141 0.34 28.33 -10.96
CA VAL A 141 0.52 26.93 -10.58
C VAL A 141 -0.62 26.08 -11.15
N PHE A 142 -1.83 26.61 -11.24
CA PHE A 142 -2.97 25.90 -11.84
C PHE A 142 -2.76 25.67 -13.33
N GLU A 143 -2.24 26.65 -14.05
CA GLU A 143 -1.89 26.53 -15.46
C GLU A 143 -0.79 25.50 -15.67
N ALA A 144 0.30 25.58 -14.90
CA ALA A 144 1.37 24.59 -14.96
C ALA A 144 0.88 23.15 -14.71
N ILE A 145 -0.03 22.94 -13.75
CA ILE A 145 -0.63 21.62 -13.47
C ILE A 145 -1.50 21.15 -14.65
N LYS A 146 -2.26 22.04 -15.29
CA LYS A 146 -3.09 21.71 -16.46
C LYS A 146 -2.24 21.35 -17.67
N ASP A 147 -1.10 22.02 -17.84
CA ASP A 147 -0.09 21.72 -18.86
C ASP A 147 0.68 20.42 -18.58
N GLY A 148 0.44 19.79 -17.42
CA GLY A 148 1.09 18.53 -17.02
C GLY A 148 2.47 18.71 -16.39
N LYS A 149 2.93 19.95 -16.16
CA LYS A 149 4.18 20.28 -15.47
C LYS A 149 4.00 20.17 -13.96
N ILE A 150 4.07 18.94 -13.45
CA ILE A 150 3.95 18.64 -12.02
C ILE A 150 5.33 18.25 -11.48
N GLU A 151 6.05 19.23 -10.95
CA GLU A 151 7.41 19.08 -10.40
C GLU A 151 7.43 19.09 -8.87
N PHE A 152 6.34 18.68 -8.23
CA PHE A 152 6.24 18.59 -6.78
C PHE A 152 5.70 17.23 -6.34
N ASP A 153 6.16 16.80 -5.17
CA ASP A 153 5.80 15.51 -4.58
C ASP A 153 4.68 15.67 -3.54
N ARG A 154 4.46 16.90 -3.06
CA ARG A 154 3.42 17.24 -2.07
C ARG A 154 2.77 18.58 -2.41
N CYS A 155 1.48 18.68 -2.12
CA CYS A 155 0.70 19.91 -2.31
C CYS A 155 -0.05 20.26 -1.02
N ILE A 156 0.06 21.52 -0.61
CA ILE A 156 -0.65 22.11 0.52
C ILE A 156 -1.50 23.24 -0.04
N ALA A 157 -2.75 23.35 0.39
CA ALA A 157 -3.61 24.47 0.02
C ALA A 157 -3.98 25.31 1.24
N GLN A 158 -3.90 26.63 1.10
CA GLN A 158 -4.55 27.54 2.02
C GLN A 158 -6.08 27.40 1.88
N THR A 159 -6.81 27.51 3.00
CA THR A 159 -8.28 27.44 3.02
C THR A 159 -8.95 28.35 2.00
N ASP A 160 -8.42 29.55 1.79
CA ASP A 160 -9.03 30.60 0.97
C ASP A 160 -8.85 30.32 -0.53
N SER A 161 -7.74 29.69 -0.90
CA SER A 161 -7.43 29.30 -2.28
C SER A 161 -8.11 28.00 -2.71
N LEU A 162 -8.70 27.25 -1.78
CA LEU A 162 -9.33 25.96 -2.06
C LEU A 162 -10.55 26.10 -3.00
N ALA A 163 -11.33 27.18 -2.87
CA ALA A 163 -12.46 27.45 -3.75
C ALA A 163 -11.99 27.68 -5.20
N LYS A 164 -10.89 28.40 -5.39
CA LYS A 164 -10.30 28.65 -6.72
C LYS A 164 -9.70 27.37 -7.31
N MET A 165 -9.00 26.57 -6.50
CA MET A 165 -8.46 25.27 -6.92
C MET A 165 -9.56 24.32 -7.42
N ASN A 166 -10.71 24.28 -6.73
CA ASN A 166 -11.86 23.48 -7.14
C ASN A 166 -12.49 23.99 -8.45
N LYS A 167 -12.61 25.32 -8.61
CA LYS A 167 -13.08 25.93 -9.87
C LYS A 167 -12.14 25.63 -11.04
N ALA A 168 -10.83 25.56 -10.79
CA ALA A 168 -9.83 25.19 -11.79
C ALA A 168 -9.83 23.70 -12.18
N ALA A 169 -10.73 22.88 -11.59
CA ALA A 169 -10.91 21.46 -11.90
C ALA A 169 -9.66 20.58 -11.75
N LEU A 170 -8.69 21.00 -10.92
CA LEU A 170 -7.41 20.30 -10.73
C LEU A 170 -7.55 18.92 -10.08
N GLY A 171 -8.68 18.65 -9.41
CA GLY A 171 -8.96 17.36 -8.77
C GLY A 171 -8.92 16.17 -9.74
N ARG A 172 -9.23 16.37 -11.03
CA ARG A 172 -9.14 15.30 -12.05
C ARG A 172 -7.70 14.88 -12.33
N ILE A 173 -6.74 15.79 -12.18
CA ILE A 173 -5.30 15.55 -12.46
C ILE A 173 -4.58 15.13 -11.18
N LEU A 174 -4.77 15.87 -10.09
CA LEU A 174 -4.09 15.63 -8.81
C LEU A 174 -4.67 14.44 -8.03
N GLY A 175 -5.96 14.13 -8.22
CA GLY A 175 -6.67 13.05 -7.52
C GLY A 175 -6.06 11.67 -7.77
N PRO A 176 -5.95 11.20 -9.03
CA PRO A 176 -5.33 9.91 -9.36
C PRO A 176 -3.88 9.78 -8.89
N ARG A 177 -3.15 10.90 -8.83
CA ARG A 177 -1.76 10.96 -8.34
C ARG A 177 -1.66 11.01 -6.81
N GLY A 178 -2.78 11.19 -6.09
CA GLY A 178 -2.79 11.31 -4.64
C GLY A 178 -2.19 12.61 -4.10
N LEU A 179 -2.05 13.62 -4.97
CA LEU A 179 -1.49 14.95 -4.65
C LEU A 179 -2.57 15.97 -4.29
N MET A 180 -3.85 15.63 -4.44
CA MET A 180 -4.96 16.54 -4.13
C MET A 180 -5.00 16.86 -2.62
N PRO A 181 -4.93 18.13 -2.23
CA PRO A 181 -5.07 18.53 -0.82
C PRO A 181 -6.45 18.15 -0.28
N SER A 182 -6.49 17.66 0.96
CA SER A 182 -7.72 17.38 1.70
C SER A 182 -7.58 17.73 3.18
N SER A 183 -8.69 18.15 3.80
CA SER A 183 -8.77 18.42 5.24
C SER A 183 -8.53 17.16 6.07
N LYS A 184 -8.96 15.99 5.58
CA LYS A 184 -8.73 14.69 6.23
C LYS A 184 -7.25 14.34 6.34
N THR A 185 -6.44 14.75 5.36
CA THR A 185 -4.97 14.54 5.37
C THR A 185 -4.22 15.71 6.00
N GLY A 186 -4.91 16.71 6.57
CA GLY A 186 -4.28 17.88 7.18
C GLY A 186 -3.47 18.73 6.19
N THR A 187 -3.82 18.68 4.91
CA THR A 187 -3.10 19.38 3.81
C THR A 187 -3.85 20.63 3.34
N VAL A 188 -5.01 20.89 3.95
CA VAL A 188 -5.78 22.12 3.81
C VAL A 188 -5.70 22.83 5.15
N VAL A 189 -4.98 23.94 5.20
CA VAL A 189 -4.65 24.64 6.46
C VAL A 189 -4.85 26.14 6.32
N LYS A 190 -5.03 26.82 7.45
CA LYS A 190 -5.08 28.29 7.47
C LYS A 190 -3.68 28.89 7.32
N ASP A 191 -2.71 28.33 8.03
CA ASP A 191 -1.30 28.71 7.95
C ASP A 191 -0.48 27.59 7.26
N PRO A 192 -0.03 27.79 6.02
CA PRO A 192 0.76 26.80 5.31
C PRO A 192 2.18 26.63 5.88
N ALA A 193 2.76 27.63 6.55
CA ALA A 193 4.16 27.56 6.98
C ALA A 193 4.41 26.46 8.01
N ALA A 194 3.51 26.30 8.99
CA ALA A 194 3.58 25.22 9.98
C ALA A 194 3.45 23.84 9.31
N ALA A 195 2.51 23.69 8.37
CA ALA A 195 2.31 22.45 7.63
C ALA A 195 3.51 22.10 6.74
N VAL A 196 4.15 23.09 6.11
CA VAL A 196 5.41 22.87 5.37
C VAL A 196 6.48 22.33 6.31
N LYS A 197 6.71 22.97 7.47
CA LYS A 197 7.71 22.51 8.45
C LYS A 197 7.44 21.10 8.97
N GLU A 198 6.18 20.72 9.15
CA GLU A 198 5.81 19.37 9.56
C GLU A 198 6.05 18.34 8.45
N MET A 199 5.81 18.71 7.19
CA MET A 199 6.09 17.85 6.04
C MET A 199 7.58 17.74 5.75
N VAL A 200 8.36 18.78 6.03
CA VAL A 200 9.83 18.77 5.97
C VAL A 200 10.36 17.93 7.15
N GLY A 201 10.46 16.62 6.92
CA GLY A 201 10.95 15.64 7.90
C GLY A 201 9.91 14.62 8.38
N GLY A 202 8.65 14.79 7.99
CA GLY A 202 7.60 13.79 8.19
C GLY A 202 7.68 12.68 7.14
N ALA A 203 7.95 11.45 7.57
CA ALA A 203 7.86 10.27 6.71
C ALA A 203 6.40 9.82 6.63
N GLU A 204 5.88 9.60 5.42
CA GLU A 204 4.54 9.05 5.21
C GLU A 204 4.65 7.58 4.84
N TYR A 205 3.80 6.75 5.44
CA TYR A 205 3.63 5.37 5.01
C TYR A 205 2.19 5.10 4.62
N ARG A 206 2.04 4.24 3.61
CA ARG A 206 0.74 3.76 3.14
C ARG A 206 0.83 2.27 2.91
N GLU A 207 -0.15 1.56 3.45
CA GLU A 207 -0.32 0.15 3.18
C GLU A 207 -0.71 -0.08 1.72
N ARG A 208 0.04 -0.94 1.04
CA ARG A 208 -0.26 -1.42 -0.30
C ARG A 208 -0.11 -2.93 -0.34
N LEU A 209 -1.15 -3.63 -0.78
CA LEU A 209 -1.13 -5.08 -0.95
C LEU A 209 -0.72 -5.84 0.33
N GLY A 210 -1.14 -5.36 1.50
CA GLY A 210 -0.78 -5.97 2.78
C GLY A 210 0.65 -5.71 3.23
N VAL A 211 1.35 -4.75 2.62
CA VAL A 211 2.71 -4.36 3.03
C VAL A 211 2.75 -2.86 3.31
N VAL A 212 3.31 -2.48 4.46
CA VAL A 212 3.62 -1.09 4.80
C VAL A 212 5.11 -0.88 4.59
N ARG A 213 5.46 0.11 3.78
CA ARG A 213 6.84 0.42 3.39
C ARG A 213 7.18 1.85 3.76
N MET A 214 8.38 2.04 4.30
CA MET A 214 8.90 3.36 4.64
C MET A 214 10.43 3.34 4.68
N ALA A 215 11.05 4.43 4.21
CA ALA A 215 12.47 4.67 4.42
C ALA A 215 12.71 5.05 5.89
N ILE A 216 13.60 4.33 6.56
CA ILE A 216 13.87 4.48 8.00
C ILE A 216 15.29 4.96 8.31
N GLY A 217 16.17 5.04 7.31
CA GLY A 217 17.55 5.51 7.51
C GLY A 217 18.28 5.77 6.22
N GLN A 218 19.50 6.30 6.35
CA GLN A 218 20.48 6.39 5.27
C GLN A 218 21.64 5.43 5.57
N LEU A 219 22.41 5.03 4.56
CA LEU A 219 23.53 4.10 4.74
C LEU A 219 24.50 4.57 5.83
N GLY A 220 24.73 5.89 5.91
CA GLY A 220 25.57 6.55 6.92
C GLY A 220 25.02 6.57 8.35
N PHE A 221 23.84 6.02 8.63
CA PHE A 221 23.29 5.98 9.99
C PHE A 221 23.94 4.87 10.81
N THR A 222 24.10 5.11 12.11
CA THR A 222 24.59 4.09 13.05
C THR A 222 23.51 3.03 13.31
N PRO A 223 23.89 1.82 13.75
CA PRO A 223 22.91 0.79 14.11
C PRO A 223 21.88 1.24 15.14
N GLU A 224 22.27 2.06 16.11
CA GLU A 224 21.38 2.60 17.15
C GLU A 224 20.35 3.55 16.55
N MET A 225 20.77 4.47 15.68
CA MET A 225 19.87 5.40 15.00
C MET A 225 18.82 4.66 14.15
N VAL A 226 19.26 3.61 13.45
CA VAL A 226 18.38 2.75 12.66
C VAL A 226 17.41 2.00 13.58
N GLN A 227 17.89 1.46 14.70
CA GLN A 227 17.07 0.75 15.67
C GLN A 227 15.95 1.63 16.23
N ASP A 228 16.29 2.85 16.66
CA ASP A 228 15.31 3.76 17.26
C ASP A 228 14.25 4.21 16.26
N ASN A 229 14.66 4.46 15.01
CA ASN A 229 13.71 4.72 13.93
C ASN A 229 12.79 3.53 13.65
N ILE A 230 13.31 2.30 13.64
CA ILE A 230 12.51 1.08 13.44
C ILE A 230 11.51 0.89 14.58
N LYS A 231 11.93 1.07 15.85
CA LYS A 231 11.03 0.97 17.01
C LYS A 231 9.85 1.93 16.89
N VAL A 232 10.13 3.21 16.64
CA VAL A 232 9.10 4.24 16.51
C VAL A 232 8.17 3.96 15.32
N PHE A 233 8.71 3.46 14.20
CA PHE A 233 7.90 3.06 13.06
C PHE A 233 6.98 1.88 13.36
N VAL A 234 7.51 0.79 13.93
CA VAL A 234 6.74 -0.40 14.29
C VAL A 234 5.65 -0.08 15.32
N GLU A 235 5.96 0.75 16.32
CA GLU A 235 4.99 1.21 17.32
C GLU A 235 3.88 2.06 16.70
N SER A 236 4.22 2.98 15.80
CA SER A 236 3.23 3.79 15.07
C SER A 236 2.29 2.92 14.26
N VAL A 237 2.83 1.93 13.52
CA VAL A 237 2.01 1.00 12.73
C VAL A 237 1.14 0.13 13.62
N LYS A 238 1.64 -0.32 14.78
CA LYS A 238 0.82 -1.05 15.76
C LYS A 238 -0.35 -0.21 16.29
N LYS A 239 -0.13 1.07 16.59
CA LYS A 239 -1.18 2.00 17.00
C LYS A 239 -2.22 2.20 15.90
N ASP A 240 -1.79 2.39 14.66
CA ASP A 240 -2.69 2.53 13.51
C ASP A 240 -3.52 1.28 13.26
N MET A 241 -2.92 0.09 13.36
CA MET A 241 -3.63 -1.18 13.23
C MET A 241 -4.76 -1.30 14.27
N ALA A 242 -4.49 -0.89 15.52
CA ALA A 242 -5.48 -0.92 16.60
C ALA A 242 -6.61 0.10 16.41
N GLN A 243 -6.34 1.27 15.82
CA GLN A 243 -7.33 2.33 15.61
C GLN A 243 -8.25 2.11 14.40
N LEU A 244 -7.90 1.21 13.48
CA LEU A 244 -8.52 1.15 12.16
C LEU A 244 -9.96 0.61 12.17
N SER A 245 -10.24 -0.46 12.92
CA SER A 245 -11.60 -0.99 13.17
C SER A 245 -11.59 -2.26 14.04
N ASP A 246 -12.55 -2.40 14.96
CA ASP A 246 -12.72 -3.61 15.81
C ASP A 246 -13.04 -4.90 15.03
N LYS A 247 -13.46 -4.78 13.76
CA LYS A 247 -13.89 -5.91 12.92
C LYS A 247 -12.76 -6.54 12.11
N VAL A 248 -11.62 -5.86 11.96
CA VAL A 248 -10.50 -6.33 11.11
C VAL A 248 -9.21 -6.30 11.91
N ASN A 249 -8.85 -7.46 12.47
CA ASN A 249 -7.58 -7.63 13.18
C ASN A 249 -6.44 -7.75 12.17
N LYS A 250 -5.57 -6.75 12.16
CA LYS A 250 -4.30 -6.77 11.42
C LYS A 250 -3.17 -7.13 12.37
N GLU A 251 -2.23 -7.90 11.87
CA GLU A 251 -1.05 -8.36 12.62
C GLU A 251 0.19 -8.22 11.74
N ILE A 252 1.30 -7.79 12.31
CA ILE A 252 2.59 -7.78 11.60
C ILE A 252 3.08 -9.22 11.54
N ALA A 253 3.17 -9.75 10.33
CA ALA A 253 3.64 -11.09 10.09
C ALA A 253 5.16 -11.15 9.89
N GLU A 254 5.75 -10.15 9.23
CA GLU A 254 7.19 -10.12 8.93
C GLU A 254 7.72 -8.70 8.89
N VAL A 255 8.97 -8.51 9.35
CA VAL A 255 9.72 -7.27 9.21
C VAL A 255 10.94 -7.54 8.34
N VAL A 256 11.03 -6.88 7.19
CA VAL A 256 12.15 -7.03 6.25
C VAL A 256 12.88 -5.70 6.16
N LEU A 257 14.19 -5.72 6.39
CA LEU A 257 15.08 -4.60 6.15
C LEU A 257 15.74 -4.75 4.78
N SER A 258 15.77 -3.68 4.01
CA SER A 258 16.38 -3.66 2.68
C SER A 258 17.09 -2.32 2.45
N SER A 259 17.83 -2.24 1.34
CA SER A 259 18.41 -1.00 0.84
C SER A 259 17.96 -0.76 -0.60
N THR A 260 18.39 0.36 -1.19
CA THR A 260 18.00 0.75 -2.54
C THR A 260 18.39 -0.28 -3.61
N ASN A 261 19.56 -0.92 -3.47
CA ASN A 261 20.11 -1.90 -4.42
C ASN A 261 20.46 -3.24 -3.76
N GLY A 262 20.47 -3.32 -2.44
CA GLY A 262 20.79 -4.56 -1.72
C GLY A 262 19.60 -5.50 -1.50
N PRO A 263 19.87 -6.72 -0.98
CA PRO A 263 18.84 -7.71 -0.70
C PRO A 263 17.92 -7.30 0.45
N GLY A 264 16.70 -7.85 0.46
CA GLY A 264 15.80 -7.77 1.61
C GLY A 264 16.10 -8.90 2.60
N MET A 265 16.36 -8.55 3.85
CA MET A 265 16.71 -9.47 4.94
C MET A 265 15.63 -9.45 6.02
N THR A 266 15.11 -10.61 6.37
CA THR A 266 14.11 -10.75 7.44
C THR A 266 14.79 -10.54 8.79
N LEU A 267 14.22 -9.68 9.64
CA LEU A 267 14.76 -9.36 10.95
C LEU A 267 14.22 -10.28 12.04
N SER A 268 15.08 -10.75 12.94
CA SER A 268 14.68 -11.54 14.12
C SER A 268 14.03 -10.70 15.22
N GLY A 269 14.33 -9.39 15.24
CA GLY A 269 13.98 -8.47 16.32
C GLY A 269 15.12 -8.22 17.31
N ASP A 270 16.19 -9.00 17.25
CA ASP A 270 17.38 -8.80 18.07
C ASP A 270 18.25 -7.67 17.50
N PHE A 271 18.84 -6.89 18.41
CA PHE A 271 19.79 -5.86 18.00
C PHE A 271 21.11 -6.47 17.50
N ARG A 272 21.59 -7.50 18.21
CA ARG A 272 22.85 -8.18 17.95
C ARG A 272 22.67 -9.69 18.07
N SER A 273 23.31 -10.45 17.18
CA SER A 273 23.33 -11.91 17.29
C SER A 273 24.30 -12.35 18.39
N PRO A 274 23.93 -13.33 19.24
CA PRO A 274 24.81 -13.89 20.27
C PRO A 274 26.12 -14.44 19.72
N THR A 275 26.10 -14.91 18.46
CA THR A 275 27.24 -15.56 17.79
C THR A 275 28.14 -14.53 17.06
N SER A 276 27.70 -13.28 16.92
CA SER A 276 28.41 -12.27 16.13
C SER A 276 29.57 -11.61 16.91
N THR A 277 30.78 -11.67 16.33
CA THR A 277 31.98 -11.00 16.87
C THR A 277 32.02 -9.49 16.60
N ILE A 278 31.05 -8.97 15.83
CA ILE A 278 31.06 -7.59 15.33
C ILE A 278 30.53 -6.63 16.37
N SER A 279 31.22 -5.51 16.53
CA SER A 279 30.77 -4.42 17.38
C SER A 279 29.95 -3.41 16.57
N PRO A 280 28.95 -2.73 17.17
CA PRO A 280 28.23 -1.66 16.48
C PRO A 280 29.14 -0.53 15.96
N LYS A 281 30.30 -0.33 16.58
CA LYS A 281 31.31 0.65 16.17
C LYS A 281 31.94 0.32 14.81
N ASP A 282 32.04 -0.96 14.46
CA ASP A 282 32.55 -1.36 13.14
C ASP A 282 31.56 -0.99 12.03
N LEU A 283 30.30 -0.75 12.40
CA LEU A 283 29.21 -0.32 11.53
C LEU A 283 28.91 1.18 11.66
N THR A 284 29.77 2.00 12.25
CA THR A 284 29.59 3.46 12.23
C THR A 284 30.50 4.16 11.23
N VAL A 285 31.55 3.49 10.76
CA VAL A 285 32.49 4.04 9.77
C VAL A 285 32.11 3.56 8.38
N LEU A 286 31.79 4.49 7.48
CA LEU A 286 31.62 4.28 6.04
C LEU A 286 32.51 5.27 5.30
#